data_AF-C9Y6H4-F1
#
_entry.id   AF-C9Y6H4-F1
#
_cell.length_a   1.000
_cell.length_b   1.000
_cell.length_c   1.000
_cell.angle_alpha   90.00
_cell.angle_beta   90.00
_cell.angle_gamma   90.00
#
_symmetry.space_group_name_H-M   'P 1'
#
loop_
_entity.id
_entity.type
_entity.pdbx_description
1 polymer ?
#
loop_
_entity_poly.entity_id
_entity_poly.type
_entity_poly.pdbx_seq_one_letter_code
_entity_poly.pdbx_strand_id
1 'polypeptide(L)'
;MDITIYQMGWRLGGKCATARGEHMRIEEHGIHGFLGSYYNALPIMRQCYEALGRQPGQPLATFEEAFKPESFVLMWEYIDGKMSRWPFTSPRNDLIPGDLESLAKLQKVEHWVAATADVLDALLDHHASSHDELSLVQTAEWALGRGLVKAVVAVLQAESVVLHGVDSVLWKALDAAWDWVRNAAERLVEGNTELRRLLIVAEFLLAILRGCIKDEVATKGFDQLDDENFSDWLIRHGASVMVASSPMALNTVNLSYQYPKGDTARTALMGAGCYLHWTLRSFAYAGAFAWLFEAGTGETVIAPLFEVLKKRGVKFEFFHKVESLHLNAEGTAVESVRFGVQAKLKNPARGYDPLIDVKGLPAWPGQPKFDQLVEGDALREGKVDLESYWNGWKPVAQRELR
;
A
#
# COMPACT_ATOMS: atom_id res chain seq x y z
N MET A 1 -29.69 7.48 -8.24
CA MET A 1 -28.48 8.33 -8.37
C MET A 1 -27.99 8.19 -9.80
N ASP A 2 -27.80 9.29 -10.53
CA ASP A 2 -27.22 9.28 -11.87
C ASP A 2 -25.72 9.57 -11.75
N ILE A 3 -24.86 8.66 -12.19
CA ILE A 3 -23.41 8.76 -12.04
C ILE A 3 -22.78 8.63 -13.43
N THR A 4 -21.92 9.59 -13.77
CA THR A 4 -21.11 9.56 -15.00
C THR A 4 -19.63 9.68 -14.65
N ILE A 5 -18.81 8.76 -15.14
CA ILE A 5 -17.35 8.78 -15.00
C ILE A 5 -16.74 9.29 -16.30
N TYR A 6 -16.03 10.41 -16.22
CA TYR A 6 -15.25 10.95 -17.33
C TYR A 6 -13.81 10.43 -17.27
N GLN A 7 -13.29 9.98 -18.41
CA GLN A 7 -11.95 9.43 -18.52
C GLN A 7 -11.19 10.11 -19.66
N MET A 8 -9.94 10.49 -19.40
CA MET A 8 -9.09 11.16 -20.39
C MET A 8 -8.80 10.26 -21.59
N GLY A 9 -8.37 9.03 -21.36
CA GLY A 9 -7.99 8.08 -22.41
C GLY A 9 -9.05 7.02 -22.70
N TRP A 10 -8.58 5.81 -23.05
CA TRP A 10 -9.41 4.63 -23.32
C TRP A 10 -9.39 3.60 -22.19
N ARG A 11 -8.45 3.72 -21.23
CA ARG A 11 -8.38 2.85 -20.05
C ARG A 11 -8.80 3.56 -18.79
N LEU A 12 -9.39 2.81 -17.87
CA LEU A 12 -9.60 3.23 -16.49
C LEU A 12 -8.45 2.74 -15.60
N GLY A 13 -8.42 3.21 -14.36
CA GLY A 13 -7.56 2.66 -13.30
C GLY A 13 -6.48 3.58 -12.78
N GLY A 14 -6.19 4.71 -13.45
CA GLY A 14 -5.15 5.64 -12.99
C GLY A 14 -3.80 4.92 -12.81
N LYS A 15 -3.25 4.92 -11.59
CA LYS A 15 -2.02 4.15 -11.29
C LYS A 15 -2.20 2.65 -11.54
N CYS A 16 -3.37 2.09 -11.22
CA CYS A 16 -3.73 0.70 -11.47
C CYS A 16 -4.06 0.41 -12.95
N ALA A 17 -3.89 1.38 -13.86
CA ALA A 17 -4.07 1.14 -15.29
C ALA A 17 -2.97 0.20 -15.80
N THR A 18 -3.43 -0.96 -16.23
CA THR A 18 -2.64 -2.04 -16.81
C THR A 18 -3.26 -2.41 -18.14
N ALA A 19 -2.45 -2.77 -19.14
CA ALA A 19 -2.97 -3.23 -20.43
C ALA A 19 -2.32 -4.50 -20.95
N ARG A 20 -2.94 -5.04 -21.98
CA ARG A 20 -2.41 -6.09 -22.85
C ARG A 20 -1.74 -5.44 -24.05
N GLY A 21 -0.41 -5.48 -24.04
CA GLY A 21 0.44 -4.97 -25.10
C GLY A 21 0.73 -6.02 -26.18
N GLU A 22 1.91 -5.90 -26.78
CA GLU A 22 2.37 -6.83 -27.80
C GLU A 22 2.41 -8.28 -27.25
N HIS A 23 1.99 -9.24 -28.06
CA HIS A 23 1.86 -10.65 -27.69
C HIS A 23 1.00 -10.91 -26.43
N MET A 24 0.08 -10.00 -26.09
CA MET A 24 -0.79 -10.09 -24.91
C MET A 24 -0.02 -10.11 -23.57
N ARG A 25 1.20 -9.56 -23.56
CA ARG A 25 1.94 -9.31 -22.32
C ARG A 25 1.26 -8.23 -21.51
N ILE A 26 1.37 -8.35 -20.20
CA ILE A 26 0.89 -7.35 -19.26
C ILE A 26 1.87 -6.17 -19.26
N GLU A 27 1.38 -4.96 -19.49
CA GLU A 27 2.11 -3.70 -19.44
C GLU A 27 1.55 -2.84 -18.31
N GLU A 28 2.37 -2.56 -17.29
CA GLU A 28 2.00 -1.84 -16.08
C GLU A 28 3.00 -0.70 -15.80
N HIS A 29 2.51 0.38 -15.19
CA HIS A 29 3.35 1.52 -14.77
C HIS A 29 4.23 1.21 -13.55
N GLY A 30 4.00 0.06 -12.89
CA GLY A 30 4.73 -0.40 -11.72
C GLY A 30 4.11 -1.70 -11.19
N ILE A 31 4.81 -2.36 -10.27
CA ILE A 31 4.27 -3.54 -9.58
C ILE A 31 3.16 -3.07 -8.64
N HIS A 32 1.96 -3.65 -8.80
CA HIS A 32 0.86 -3.42 -7.88
C HIS A 32 0.66 -4.65 -7.01
N GLY A 33 0.79 -4.46 -5.71
CA GLY A 33 0.37 -5.42 -4.69
C GLY A 33 -0.38 -4.67 -3.61
N PHE A 34 -1.46 -5.26 -3.11
CA PHE A 34 -2.18 -4.70 -1.97
C PHE A 34 -1.45 -5.08 -0.70
N LEU A 35 -0.42 -4.29 -0.35
CA LEU A 35 0.29 -4.39 0.92
C LEU A 35 -0.63 -4.06 2.11
N GLY A 36 -0.10 -4.19 3.33
CA GLY A 36 -0.91 -4.21 4.54
C GLY A 36 -1.88 -3.04 4.72
N SER A 37 -1.57 -1.86 4.20
CA SER A 37 -2.43 -0.67 4.25
C SER A 37 -3.69 -0.72 3.38
N TYR A 38 -3.80 -1.67 2.44
CA TYR A 38 -4.90 -1.76 1.46
C TYR A 38 -6.14 -2.50 1.98
N TYR A 39 -6.26 -2.71 3.29
CA TYR A 39 -7.41 -3.41 3.87
C TYR A 39 -8.78 -2.78 3.56
N ASN A 40 -8.84 -1.49 3.19
CA ASN A 40 -10.09 -0.85 2.73
C ASN A 40 -10.50 -1.28 1.31
N ALA A 41 -9.55 -1.68 0.46
CA ALA A 41 -9.81 -2.10 -0.91
C ALA A 41 -10.30 -3.54 -1.00
N LEU A 42 -9.85 -4.43 -0.11
CA LEU A 42 -10.21 -5.85 -0.13
C LEU A 42 -11.74 -6.09 0.02
N PRO A 43 -12.46 -5.43 0.96
CA PRO A 43 -13.93 -5.52 1.04
C PRO A 43 -14.64 -5.06 -0.22
N ILE A 44 -14.18 -3.94 -0.82
CA ILE A 44 -14.75 -3.40 -2.06
C ILE A 44 -14.60 -4.45 -3.17
N MET A 45 -13.43 -5.08 -3.26
CA MET A 45 -13.19 -6.10 -4.26
C MET A 45 -13.98 -7.38 -3.98
N ARG A 46 -14.11 -7.83 -2.73
CA ARG A 46 -14.95 -8.97 -2.37
C ARG A 46 -16.39 -8.76 -2.83
N GLN A 47 -16.98 -7.61 -2.50
CA GLN A 47 -18.32 -7.23 -2.96
C GLN A 47 -18.41 -7.09 -4.49
N CYS A 48 -17.33 -6.64 -5.14
CA CYS A 48 -17.26 -6.55 -6.60
C CYS A 48 -17.34 -7.93 -7.25
N TYR A 49 -16.55 -8.91 -6.78
CA TYR A 49 -16.56 -10.27 -7.30
C TYR A 49 -17.89 -10.99 -7.02
N GLU A 50 -18.50 -10.78 -5.85
CA GLU A 50 -19.86 -11.26 -5.56
C GLU A 50 -20.88 -10.65 -6.54
N ALA A 51 -20.82 -9.34 -6.79
CA ALA A 51 -21.73 -8.65 -7.71
C ALA A 51 -21.47 -8.98 -9.19
N LEU A 52 -20.25 -9.38 -9.55
CA LEU A 52 -19.93 -9.87 -10.89
C LEU A 52 -20.74 -11.12 -11.22
N GLY A 53 -20.89 -12.02 -10.24
CA GLY A 53 -21.69 -13.24 -10.36
C GLY A 53 -21.18 -14.21 -11.43
N ARG A 54 -19.85 -14.28 -11.61
CA ARG A 54 -19.21 -15.21 -12.55
C ARG A 54 -19.55 -16.65 -12.15
N GLN A 55 -19.86 -17.48 -13.15
CA GLN A 55 -20.25 -18.87 -12.92
C GLN A 55 -19.03 -19.71 -12.51
N PRO A 56 -19.23 -20.77 -11.70
CA PRO A 56 -18.15 -21.71 -11.38
C PRO A 56 -17.45 -22.22 -12.64
N GLY A 57 -16.11 -22.20 -12.64
CA GLY A 57 -15.28 -22.58 -13.78
C GLY A 57 -14.96 -21.45 -14.77
N GLN A 58 -15.60 -20.28 -14.65
CA GLN A 58 -15.12 -19.08 -15.34
C GLN A 58 -13.81 -18.59 -14.67
N PRO A 59 -12.84 -18.04 -15.43
CA PRO A 59 -11.61 -17.53 -14.85
C PRO A 59 -11.88 -16.41 -13.82
N LEU A 60 -11.23 -16.51 -12.65
CA LEU A 60 -11.37 -15.56 -11.54
C LEU A 60 -12.85 -15.33 -11.20
N ALA A 61 -13.57 -16.41 -10.92
CA ALA A 61 -14.98 -16.35 -10.59
C ALA A 61 -15.22 -15.75 -9.20
N THR A 62 -14.27 -15.93 -8.28
CA THR A 62 -14.37 -15.53 -6.87
C THR A 62 -13.23 -14.60 -6.47
N PHE A 63 -13.39 -13.92 -5.32
CA PHE A 63 -12.35 -13.10 -4.72
C PHE A 63 -11.10 -13.93 -4.41
N GLU A 64 -11.26 -15.13 -3.85
CA GLU A 64 -10.17 -16.04 -3.47
C GLU A 64 -9.40 -16.59 -4.68
N GLU A 65 -10.05 -16.71 -5.83
CA GLU A 65 -9.36 -17.01 -7.08
C GLU A 65 -8.50 -15.84 -7.57
N ALA A 66 -8.95 -14.62 -7.37
CA ALA A 66 -8.34 -13.40 -7.89
C ALA A 66 -7.25 -12.79 -6.99
N PHE A 67 -7.40 -12.87 -5.67
CA PHE A 67 -6.50 -12.29 -4.68
C PHE A 67 -5.82 -13.39 -3.85
N LYS A 68 -4.49 -13.41 -3.87
CA LYS A 68 -3.68 -14.42 -3.19
C LYS A 68 -2.97 -13.81 -1.98
N PRO A 69 -3.18 -14.34 -0.76
CA PRO A 69 -2.49 -13.84 0.42
C PRO A 69 -1.00 -14.19 0.36
N GLU A 70 -0.15 -13.20 0.59
CA GLU A 70 1.31 -13.32 0.64
C GLU A 70 1.84 -12.68 1.93
N SER A 71 2.75 -13.38 2.59
CA SER A 71 3.40 -12.91 3.81
C SER A 71 4.92 -12.83 3.66
N PHE A 72 5.48 -13.41 2.61
CA PHE A 72 6.89 -13.41 2.31
C PHE A 72 7.29 -12.17 1.51
N VAL A 73 8.37 -11.53 1.96
CA VAL A 73 9.04 -10.43 1.26
C VAL A 73 10.53 -10.75 1.22
N LEU A 74 11.14 -10.60 0.04
CA LEU A 74 12.59 -10.69 -0.09
C LEU A 74 13.20 -9.28 -0.08
N MET A 75 13.85 -8.94 1.02
CA MET A 75 14.64 -7.72 1.14
C MET A 75 16.11 -7.99 0.80
N TRP A 76 16.88 -6.91 0.67
CA TRP A 76 18.31 -6.97 0.41
C TRP A 76 19.03 -5.99 1.32
N GLU A 77 20.14 -6.44 1.92
CA GLU A 77 21.04 -5.60 2.70
C GLU A 77 22.44 -5.60 2.10
N TYR A 78 23.17 -4.50 2.31
CA TYR A 78 24.55 -4.37 1.87
C TYR A 78 25.48 -4.35 3.08
N ILE A 79 26.29 -5.40 3.23
CA ILE A 79 27.21 -5.58 4.35
C ILE A 79 28.58 -5.94 3.78
N ASP A 80 29.64 -5.29 4.28
CA ASP A 80 31.03 -5.58 3.92
C ASP A 80 31.30 -5.64 2.41
N GLY A 81 30.70 -4.70 1.66
CA GLY A 81 30.88 -4.64 0.21
C GLY A 81 30.03 -5.63 -0.59
N LYS A 82 29.10 -6.35 0.05
CA LYS A 82 28.32 -7.42 -0.57
C LYS A 82 26.82 -7.27 -0.33
N MET A 83 26.05 -7.43 -1.42
CA MET A 83 24.59 -7.59 -1.36
C MET A 83 24.22 -8.98 -0.84
N SER A 84 23.42 -9.02 0.22
CA SER A 84 22.93 -10.25 0.85
C SER A 84 21.40 -10.27 0.87
N ARG A 85 20.84 -11.44 0.55
CA ARG A 85 19.40 -11.69 0.59
C ARG A 85 18.93 -11.72 2.05
N TRP A 86 17.87 -10.98 2.34
CA TRP A 86 17.18 -10.98 3.64
C TRP A 86 15.73 -11.43 3.42
N PRO A 87 15.46 -12.75 3.52
CA PRO A 87 14.09 -13.26 3.51
C PRO A 87 13.36 -12.83 4.78
N PHE A 88 12.14 -12.32 4.65
CA PHE A 88 11.31 -11.92 5.77
C PHE A 88 9.89 -12.44 5.56
N THR A 89 9.33 -13.07 6.60
CA THR A 89 7.94 -13.56 6.57
C THR A 89 7.19 -12.86 7.69
N SER A 90 6.24 -12.00 7.34
CA SER A 90 5.32 -11.43 8.31
C SER A 90 4.37 -12.50 8.85
N PRO A 91 3.94 -12.42 10.12
CA PRO A 91 2.92 -13.30 10.63
C PRO A 91 1.59 -13.11 9.87
N ARG A 92 0.67 -14.05 10.06
CA ARG A 92 -0.73 -13.89 9.65
C ARG A 92 -1.56 -13.57 10.89
N ASN A 93 -2.75 -13.01 10.69
CA ASN A 93 -3.71 -12.77 11.76
C ASN A 93 -5.11 -13.25 11.36
N ASP A 94 -6.03 -13.22 12.32
CA ASP A 94 -7.40 -13.72 12.15
C ASP A 94 -8.36 -12.67 11.56
N LEU A 95 -7.85 -11.52 11.09
CA LEU A 95 -8.67 -10.50 10.46
C LEU A 95 -9.08 -10.94 9.06
N ILE A 96 -10.37 -10.82 8.76
CA ILE A 96 -10.95 -11.34 7.53
C ILE A 96 -11.14 -10.18 6.54
N PRO A 97 -10.55 -10.23 5.34
CA PRO A 97 -10.82 -9.26 4.30
C PRO A 97 -12.31 -9.24 3.93
N GLY A 98 -12.95 -8.09 4.14
CA GLY A 98 -14.38 -7.91 3.85
C GLY A 98 -15.32 -8.00 5.06
N ASP A 99 -14.81 -8.42 6.22
CA ASP A 99 -15.58 -8.45 7.46
C ASP A 99 -15.66 -7.05 8.12
N LEU A 100 -16.86 -6.65 8.55
CA LEU A 100 -17.10 -5.31 9.10
C LEU A 100 -16.43 -5.11 10.47
N GLU A 101 -16.35 -6.16 11.30
CA GLU A 101 -15.68 -6.06 12.60
C GLU A 101 -14.16 -5.90 12.42
N SER A 102 -13.58 -6.68 11.50
CA SER A 102 -12.18 -6.56 11.10
C SER A 102 -11.86 -5.15 10.59
N LEU A 103 -12.70 -4.58 9.72
CA LEU A 103 -12.52 -3.22 9.22
C LEU A 103 -12.65 -2.15 10.31
N ALA A 104 -13.60 -2.30 11.24
CA ALA A 104 -13.78 -1.36 12.34
C ALA A 104 -12.55 -1.31 13.26
N LYS A 105 -11.85 -2.44 13.45
CA LYS A 105 -10.55 -2.47 14.13
C LYS A 105 -9.47 -1.77 13.31
N LEU A 106 -9.37 -2.07 12.02
CA LEU A 106 -8.35 -1.52 11.11
C LEU A 106 -8.49 -0.02 10.84
N GLN A 107 -9.53 0.66 11.33
CA GLN A 107 -9.70 2.11 11.24
C GLN A 107 -9.27 2.87 12.50
N LYS A 108 -8.70 2.18 13.49
CA LYS A 108 -8.32 2.76 14.79
C LYS A 108 -6.82 2.78 14.98
N VAL A 109 -6.27 3.93 15.39
CA VAL A 109 -4.84 4.08 15.69
C VAL A 109 -4.41 3.15 16.82
N GLU A 110 -5.29 2.91 17.79
CA GLU A 110 -5.08 1.99 18.90
C GLU A 110 -4.78 0.58 18.40
N HIS A 111 -5.54 0.13 17.40
CA HIS A 111 -5.34 -1.17 16.81
C HIS A 111 -4.05 -1.23 15.99
N TRP A 112 -3.67 -0.15 15.29
CA TRP A 112 -2.42 -0.14 14.53
C TRP A 112 -1.19 -0.23 15.44
N VAL A 113 -1.22 0.46 16.58
CA VAL A 113 -0.16 0.37 17.61
C VAL A 113 -0.13 -1.03 18.22
N ALA A 114 -1.28 -1.58 18.61
CA ALA A 114 -1.37 -2.94 19.16
C ALA A 114 -0.86 -3.99 18.17
N ALA A 115 -1.31 -3.96 16.92
CA ALA A 115 -0.91 -4.91 15.89
C ALA A 115 0.59 -4.82 15.58
N THR A 116 1.19 -3.63 15.67
CA THR A 116 2.65 -3.47 15.52
C THR A 116 3.42 -4.22 16.61
N ALA A 117 2.91 -4.21 17.86
CA ALA A 117 3.48 -5.01 18.95
C ALA A 117 3.21 -6.51 18.81
N ASP A 118 2.02 -6.90 18.33
CA ASP A 118 1.68 -8.31 18.05
C ASP A 118 2.59 -8.90 16.97
N VAL A 119 2.90 -8.13 15.92
CA VAL A 119 3.87 -8.54 14.88
C VAL A 119 5.24 -8.76 15.50
N LEU A 120 5.70 -7.87 16.38
CA LEU A 120 6.98 -8.04 17.08
C LEU A 120 6.99 -9.32 17.92
N ASP A 121 5.96 -9.57 18.74
CA ASP A 121 5.89 -10.78 19.57
C ASP A 121 5.90 -12.05 18.70
N ALA A 122 5.09 -12.09 17.64
CA ALA A 122 5.03 -13.23 16.74
C ALA A 122 6.35 -13.49 16.00
N LEU A 123 7.08 -12.44 15.60
CA LEU A 123 8.40 -12.59 14.99
C LEU A 123 9.43 -13.16 15.96
N LEU A 124 9.42 -12.70 17.22
CA LEU A 124 10.26 -13.24 18.27
C LEU A 124 9.86 -14.67 18.67
N ASP A 125 8.60 -15.06 18.46
CA ASP A 125 8.11 -16.42 18.69
C ASP A 125 8.53 -17.39 17.58
N HIS A 126 8.41 -16.97 16.34
CA HIS A 126 8.78 -17.79 15.20
C HIS A 126 10.26 -18.14 15.16
N HIS A 127 11.12 -17.25 15.67
CA HIS A 127 12.56 -17.47 15.74
C HIS A 127 13.00 -18.18 17.02
N ALA A 128 12.08 -18.70 17.85
CA ALA A 128 12.39 -19.43 19.08
C ALA A 128 13.20 -20.72 18.87
N SER A 129 13.26 -21.27 17.65
CA SER A 129 14.15 -22.39 17.30
C SER A 129 15.56 -21.95 16.87
N SER A 130 15.78 -20.65 16.58
CA SER A 130 17.12 -20.09 16.32
C SER A 130 17.99 -20.03 17.58
N HIS A 131 17.47 -20.53 18.71
CA HIS A 131 18.07 -20.56 20.04
C HIS A 131 18.89 -21.82 20.31
N ASP A 132 18.84 -22.82 19.43
CA ASP A 132 19.47 -24.11 19.65
C ASP A 132 21.01 -24.01 19.82
N GLU A 133 21.61 -22.91 19.35
CA GLU A 133 23.05 -22.62 19.48
C GLU A 133 23.40 -21.62 20.60
N LEU A 134 22.41 -21.14 21.37
CA LEU A 134 22.65 -20.19 22.46
C LEU A 134 23.13 -20.88 23.74
N SER A 135 24.03 -20.22 24.46
CA SER A 135 24.41 -20.62 25.82
C SER A 135 23.25 -20.46 26.81
N LEU A 136 23.38 -21.07 28.00
CA LEU A 136 22.38 -20.93 29.07
C LEU A 136 22.10 -19.47 29.45
N VAL A 137 23.14 -18.63 29.47
CA VAL A 137 23.03 -17.20 29.79
C VAL A 137 22.23 -16.48 28.70
N GLN A 138 22.59 -16.70 27.43
CA GLN A 138 21.89 -16.10 26.29
C GLN A 138 20.43 -16.57 26.20
N THR A 139 20.16 -17.82 26.57
CA THR A 139 18.79 -18.36 26.66
C THR A 139 17.96 -17.65 27.74
N ALA A 140 18.55 -17.41 28.92
CA ALA A 140 17.87 -16.66 29.99
C ALA A 140 17.65 -15.18 29.61
N GLU A 141 18.64 -14.54 28.99
CA GLU A 141 18.53 -13.17 28.47
C GLU A 141 17.44 -13.05 27.39
N TRP A 142 17.31 -14.05 26.52
CA TRP A 142 16.23 -14.11 25.56
C TRP A 142 14.86 -14.26 26.21
N ALA A 143 14.72 -15.18 27.16
CA ALA A 143 13.46 -15.41 27.87
C ALA A 143 12.98 -14.16 28.60
N LEU A 144 13.89 -13.38 29.19
CA LEU A 144 13.61 -12.08 29.78
C LEU A 144 13.04 -11.10 28.73
N GLY A 145 13.71 -10.98 27.59
CA GLY A 145 13.25 -10.14 26.47
C GLY A 145 11.86 -10.49 25.97
N ARG A 146 11.59 -11.79 25.78
CA ARG A 146 10.26 -12.28 25.42
C ARG A 146 9.21 -11.88 26.46
N GLY A 147 9.53 -12.00 27.75
CA GLY A 147 8.67 -11.55 28.83
C GLY A 147 8.34 -10.06 28.75
N LEU A 148 9.33 -9.23 28.42
CA LEU A 148 9.16 -7.78 28.27
C LEU A 148 8.27 -7.41 27.08
N VAL A 149 8.48 -8.03 25.92
CA VAL A 149 7.63 -7.81 24.74
C VAL A 149 6.19 -8.28 24.99
N LYS A 150 6.01 -9.44 25.64
CA LYS A 150 4.68 -9.91 26.05
C LYS A 150 3.99 -8.95 27.03
N ALA A 151 4.75 -8.30 27.91
CA ALA A 151 4.21 -7.28 28.79
C ALA A 151 3.71 -6.05 28.00
N VAL A 152 4.45 -5.61 26.97
CA VAL A 152 4.00 -4.54 26.06
C VAL A 152 2.69 -4.92 25.38
N VAL A 153 2.61 -6.12 24.80
CA VAL A 153 1.39 -6.63 24.16
C VAL A 153 0.22 -6.69 25.14
N ALA A 154 0.43 -7.23 26.34
CA ALA A 154 -0.62 -7.32 27.36
C ALA A 154 -1.16 -5.94 27.79
N VAL A 155 -0.29 -4.93 27.90
CA VAL A 155 -0.72 -3.56 28.20
C VAL A 155 -1.51 -2.95 27.04
N LEU A 156 -1.10 -3.18 25.80
CA LEU A 156 -1.80 -2.69 24.59
C LEU A 156 -3.17 -3.34 24.38
N GLN A 157 -3.34 -4.58 24.84
CA GLN A 157 -4.61 -5.32 24.76
C GLN A 157 -5.59 -4.97 25.89
N ALA A 158 -5.18 -4.16 26.87
CA ALA A 158 -6.06 -3.72 27.95
C ALA A 158 -7.13 -2.72 27.46
N GLU A 159 -8.36 -2.84 27.96
CA GLU A 159 -9.51 -2.04 27.50
C GLU A 159 -9.31 -0.51 27.63
N SER A 160 -8.50 -0.06 28.60
CA SER A 160 -8.30 1.36 28.92
C SER A 160 -6.85 1.81 28.70
N VAL A 161 -6.16 1.27 27.70
CA VAL A 161 -4.78 1.65 27.42
C VAL A 161 -4.66 3.13 27.07
N VAL A 162 -3.66 3.79 27.67
CA VAL A 162 -3.33 5.20 27.39
C VAL A 162 -2.18 5.21 26.37
N LEU A 163 -2.47 5.68 25.16
CA LEU A 163 -1.50 5.71 24.04
C LEU A 163 -0.72 7.03 23.92
N HIS A 164 -0.54 7.71 25.03
CA HIS A 164 0.19 8.97 25.10
C HIS A 164 0.84 9.12 26.48
N GLY A 165 1.87 9.96 26.53
CA GLY A 165 2.55 10.29 27.76
C GLY A 165 3.61 9.27 28.19
N VAL A 166 4.79 9.80 28.53
CA VAL A 166 5.97 9.02 28.94
C VAL A 166 5.87 8.48 30.38
N ASP A 167 4.88 8.91 31.14
CA ASP A 167 4.63 8.37 32.49
C ASP A 167 3.69 7.15 32.49
N SER A 168 3.12 6.81 31.33
CA SER A 168 2.15 5.72 31.18
C SER A 168 2.77 4.35 31.48
N VAL A 169 1.91 3.40 31.87
CA VAL A 169 2.31 1.99 32.05
C VAL A 169 2.86 1.41 30.75
N LEU A 170 2.27 1.79 29.61
CA LEU A 170 2.73 1.38 28.29
C LEU A 170 4.14 1.91 28.00
N TRP A 171 4.40 3.18 28.27
CA TRP A 171 5.75 3.73 28.07
C TRP A 171 6.79 2.96 28.88
N LYS A 172 6.53 2.69 30.16
CA LYS A 172 7.46 1.94 31.02
C LYS A 172 7.73 0.52 30.50
N ALA A 173 6.69 -0.15 29.99
CA ALA A 173 6.85 -1.47 29.37
C ALA A 173 7.67 -1.39 28.07
N LEU A 174 7.40 -0.40 27.22
CA LEU A 174 8.17 -0.14 25.99
C LEU A 174 9.62 0.21 26.28
N ASP A 175 9.88 1.01 27.29
CA ASP A 175 11.22 1.44 27.69
C ASP A 175 12.05 0.25 28.19
N ALA A 176 11.45 -0.63 29.01
CA ALA A 176 12.11 -1.85 29.44
C ALA A 176 12.40 -2.83 28.28
N ALA A 177 11.44 -3.01 27.36
CA ALA A 177 11.65 -3.84 26.16
C ALA A 177 12.72 -3.24 25.24
N TRP A 178 12.74 -1.91 25.10
CA TRP A 178 13.74 -1.17 24.34
C TRP A 178 15.14 -1.33 24.91
N ASP A 179 15.30 -1.14 26.22
CA ASP A 179 16.58 -1.30 26.91
C ASP A 179 17.10 -2.72 26.77
N TRP A 180 16.22 -3.72 26.81
CA TRP A 180 16.60 -5.09 26.51
C TRP A 180 17.14 -5.22 25.08
N VAL A 181 16.40 -4.78 24.05
CA VAL A 181 16.87 -4.86 22.64
C VAL A 181 18.23 -4.17 22.49
N ARG A 182 18.39 -2.97 23.05
CA ARG A 182 19.63 -2.19 22.96
C ARG A 182 20.82 -2.87 23.61
N ASN A 183 20.63 -3.50 24.77
CA ASN A 183 21.69 -4.17 25.53
C ASN A 183 21.96 -5.61 25.06
N ALA A 184 20.97 -6.25 24.47
CA ALA A 184 21.04 -7.62 23.95
C ALA A 184 21.66 -7.66 22.55
N ALA A 185 21.45 -6.62 21.72
CA ALA A 185 21.92 -6.56 20.35
C ALA A 185 23.43 -6.71 20.16
N GLU A 186 24.27 -6.32 21.12
CA GLU A 186 25.72 -6.54 21.01
C GLU A 186 26.14 -7.96 21.43
N ARG A 187 25.48 -8.53 22.44
CA ARG A 187 25.90 -9.78 23.10
C ARG A 187 25.28 -11.04 22.48
N LEU A 188 24.08 -10.93 21.93
CA LEU A 188 23.37 -12.06 21.33
C LEU A 188 23.70 -12.25 19.84
N VAL A 189 24.18 -11.20 19.17
CA VAL A 189 24.22 -11.13 17.70
C VAL A 189 25.56 -11.53 17.11
N GLU A 190 26.64 -11.54 17.89
CA GLU A 190 27.98 -11.84 17.38
C GLU A 190 27.99 -13.21 16.68
N GLY A 191 28.24 -13.21 15.37
CA GLY A 191 28.23 -14.42 14.52
C GLY A 191 26.84 -14.92 14.09
N ASN A 192 25.73 -14.36 14.58
CA ASN A 192 24.37 -14.81 14.26
C ASN A 192 23.60 -13.80 13.40
N THR A 193 23.56 -14.05 12.08
CA THR A 193 22.94 -13.15 11.10
C THR A 193 21.42 -13.04 11.28
N GLU A 194 20.73 -14.14 11.59
CA GLU A 194 19.27 -14.14 11.72
C GLU A 194 18.84 -13.39 12.98
N LEU A 195 19.57 -13.58 14.09
CA LEU A 195 19.32 -12.83 15.32
C LEU A 195 19.63 -11.34 15.17
N ARG A 196 20.69 -10.97 14.41
CA ARG A 196 20.94 -9.56 14.03
C ARG A 196 19.73 -8.94 13.36
N ARG A 197 19.22 -9.60 12.32
CA ARG A 197 18.10 -9.14 11.49
C ARG A 197 16.84 -8.99 12.33
N LEU A 198 16.56 -9.97 13.18
CA LEU A 198 15.44 -9.92 14.10
C LEU A 198 15.53 -8.74 15.07
N LEU A 199 16.71 -8.45 15.62
CA LEU A 199 16.89 -7.31 16.52
C LEU A 199 16.86 -5.96 15.79
N ILE A 200 17.28 -5.88 14.52
CA ILE A 200 17.03 -4.70 13.68
C ILE A 200 15.52 -4.45 13.53
N VAL A 201 14.73 -5.50 13.27
CA VAL A 201 13.26 -5.38 13.18
C VAL A 201 12.67 -4.99 14.52
N ALA A 202 13.13 -5.59 15.63
CA ALA A 202 12.65 -5.25 16.96
C ALA A 202 12.95 -3.80 17.34
N GLU A 203 14.17 -3.32 17.09
CA GLU A 203 14.55 -1.92 17.32
C GLU A 203 13.71 -0.98 16.43
N PHE A 204 13.48 -1.32 15.16
CA PHE A 204 12.62 -0.53 14.27
C PHE A 204 11.18 -0.41 14.80
N LEU A 205 10.55 -1.54 15.14
CA LEU A 205 9.17 -1.57 15.62
C LEU A 205 9.02 -0.88 16.98
N LEU A 206 9.96 -1.07 17.90
CA LEU A 206 9.92 -0.40 19.21
C LEU A 206 10.18 1.11 19.09
N ALA A 207 11.05 1.56 18.18
CA ALA A 207 11.26 2.98 17.93
C ALA A 207 9.98 3.65 17.40
N ILE A 208 9.27 2.97 16.49
CA ILE A 208 7.95 3.39 16.00
C ILE A 208 6.95 3.50 17.15
N LEU A 209 6.82 2.44 17.96
CA LEU A 209 5.88 2.41 19.08
C LEU A 209 6.19 3.52 20.09
N ARG A 210 7.44 3.66 20.52
CA ARG A 210 7.87 4.74 21.43
C ARG A 210 7.60 6.11 20.83
N GLY A 211 7.96 6.34 19.58
CA GLY A 211 7.72 7.61 18.91
C GLY A 211 6.24 7.99 18.88
N CYS A 212 5.35 7.02 18.57
CA CYS A 212 3.90 7.23 18.62
C CYS A 212 3.41 7.71 20.00
N ILE A 213 3.90 7.10 21.08
CA ILE A 213 3.50 7.46 22.45
C ILE A 213 4.10 8.81 22.86
N LYS A 214 5.37 9.06 22.54
CA LYS A 214 6.12 10.26 22.95
C LYS A 214 5.64 11.52 22.23
N ASP A 215 5.36 11.42 20.93
CA ASP A 215 4.84 12.53 20.14
C ASP A 215 3.29 12.60 20.17
N GLU A 216 2.65 11.72 20.95
CA GLU A 216 1.20 11.65 21.18
C GLU A 216 0.38 11.56 19.88
N VAL A 217 0.80 10.70 18.96
CA VAL A 217 0.21 10.57 17.62
C VAL A 217 -1.28 10.23 17.67
N ALA A 218 -1.71 9.45 18.67
CA ALA A 218 -3.12 9.08 18.84
C ALA A 218 -4.05 10.28 19.11
N THR A 219 -3.54 11.34 19.74
CA THR A 219 -4.35 12.52 20.11
C THR A 219 -4.09 13.73 19.22
N LYS A 220 -2.84 13.92 18.77
CA LYS A 220 -2.43 15.06 17.96
C LYS A 220 -2.43 14.80 16.45
N GLY A 221 -2.55 13.53 16.04
CA GLY A 221 -2.52 13.12 14.64
C GLY A 221 -1.10 12.99 14.07
N PHE A 222 -1.04 12.59 12.80
CA PHE A 222 0.22 12.33 12.09
C PHE A 222 0.81 13.60 11.45
N ASP A 223 -0.04 14.49 10.94
CA ASP A 223 0.37 15.65 10.12
C ASP A 223 1.36 16.59 10.82
N GLN A 224 1.29 16.69 12.15
CA GLN A 224 2.24 17.48 12.96
C GLN A 224 3.70 17.00 12.84
N LEU A 225 3.94 15.80 12.30
CA LEU A 225 5.27 15.22 12.14
C LEU A 225 5.85 15.46 10.73
N ASP A 226 5.07 15.97 9.77
CA ASP A 226 5.47 15.99 8.35
C ASP A 226 6.57 17.02 8.01
N ASP A 227 6.85 17.96 8.91
CA ASP A 227 8.00 18.87 8.80
C ASP A 227 9.35 18.18 9.09
N GLU A 228 9.34 16.94 9.58
CA GLU A 228 10.52 16.12 9.84
C GLU A 228 10.64 14.98 8.82
N ASN A 229 11.88 14.63 8.44
CA ASN A 229 12.14 13.45 7.63
C ASN A 229 12.00 12.16 8.46
N PHE A 230 11.39 11.11 7.92
CA PHE A 230 11.11 9.88 8.66
C PHE A 230 12.35 9.21 9.29
N SER A 231 13.49 9.19 8.58
CA SER A 231 14.73 8.63 9.16
C SER A 231 15.21 9.41 10.37
N ASP A 232 15.04 10.74 10.33
CA ASP A 232 15.47 11.64 11.40
C ASP A 232 14.55 11.49 12.60
N TRP A 233 13.24 11.36 12.35
CA TRP A 233 12.23 11.02 13.36
C TRP A 233 12.54 9.70 14.07
N LEU A 234 12.88 8.64 13.32
CA LEU A 234 13.29 7.35 13.90
C LEU A 234 14.51 7.50 14.82
N ILE A 235 15.54 8.20 14.35
CA ILE A 235 16.78 8.43 15.12
C ILE A 235 16.49 9.25 16.38
N ARG A 236 15.65 10.29 16.28
CA ARG A 236 15.21 11.11 17.42
C ARG A 236 14.47 10.29 18.49
N HIS A 237 13.80 9.21 18.09
CA HIS A 237 13.14 8.26 18.99
C HIS A 237 14.01 7.05 19.38
N GLY A 238 15.30 7.12 19.08
CA GLY A 238 16.34 6.23 19.60
C GLY A 238 16.82 5.17 18.62
N ALA A 239 16.23 5.05 17.43
CA ALA A 239 16.70 4.08 16.44
C ALA A 239 18.17 4.34 16.07
N SER A 240 18.96 3.28 16.03
CA SER A 240 20.33 3.37 15.54
C SER A 240 20.39 3.74 14.06
N VAL A 241 21.53 4.31 13.64
CA VAL A 241 21.81 4.57 12.22
C VAL A 241 21.71 3.30 11.39
N MET A 242 22.08 2.14 11.95
CA MET A 242 21.92 0.84 11.32
C MET A 242 20.45 0.53 11.01
N VAL A 243 19.54 0.80 11.95
CA VAL A 243 18.09 0.63 11.73
C VAL A 243 17.56 1.63 10.72
N ALA A 244 17.92 2.90 10.84
CA ALA A 244 17.47 3.95 9.93
C ALA A 244 17.93 3.73 8.48
N SER A 245 19.06 3.04 8.29
CA SER A 245 19.60 2.63 6.98
C SER A 245 19.26 1.19 6.60
N SER A 246 18.53 0.47 7.44
CA SER A 246 18.15 -0.92 7.17
C SER A 246 17.14 -1.02 6.03
N PRO A 247 17.01 -2.19 5.39
CA PRO A 247 15.96 -2.43 4.40
C PRO A 247 14.57 -2.19 4.97
N MET A 248 14.37 -2.33 6.28
CA MET A 248 13.07 -2.09 6.90
C MET A 248 12.65 -0.62 6.87
N ALA A 249 13.55 0.28 7.26
CA ALA A 249 13.29 1.71 7.20
C ALA A 249 13.24 2.23 5.74
N LEU A 250 14.10 1.70 4.87
CA LEU A 250 14.25 2.18 3.48
C LEU A 250 13.27 1.57 2.49
N ASN A 251 12.52 0.51 2.83
CA ASN A 251 11.67 -0.19 1.87
C ASN A 251 10.68 0.75 1.17
N THR A 252 9.87 1.50 1.92
CA THR A 252 8.83 2.36 1.32
C THR A 252 9.42 3.58 0.62
N VAL A 253 10.52 4.11 1.14
CA VAL A 253 11.31 5.17 0.52
C VAL A 253 11.76 4.76 -0.89
N ASN A 254 12.29 3.55 -1.01
CA ASN A 254 12.72 2.97 -2.28
C ASN A 254 11.53 2.71 -3.22
N LEU A 255 10.43 2.15 -2.70
CA LEU A 255 9.21 1.91 -3.48
C LEU A 255 8.57 3.20 -4.00
N SER A 256 8.76 4.31 -3.28
CA SER A 256 8.18 5.61 -3.61
C SER A 256 9.15 6.56 -4.31
N TYR A 257 10.37 6.08 -4.65
CA TYR A 257 11.42 6.86 -5.32
C TYR A 257 11.74 8.20 -4.64
N GLN A 258 11.76 8.24 -3.31
CA GLN A 258 11.87 9.49 -2.52
C GLN A 258 13.30 10.06 -2.41
N TYR A 259 14.08 9.90 -3.48
CA TYR A 259 15.44 10.45 -3.56
C TYR A 259 15.40 11.83 -4.23
N PRO A 260 16.01 12.87 -3.62
CA PRO A 260 16.06 14.21 -4.23
C PRO A 260 16.59 14.16 -5.66
N LYS A 261 15.77 14.62 -6.62
CA LYS A 261 16.09 14.58 -8.07
C LYS A 261 16.42 13.18 -8.61
N GLY A 262 16.01 12.12 -7.94
CA GLY A 262 16.36 10.73 -8.29
C GLY A 262 17.80 10.33 -7.99
N ASP A 263 18.56 11.14 -7.25
CA ASP A 263 19.95 10.86 -6.89
C ASP A 263 20.03 9.95 -5.66
N THR A 264 20.26 8.65 -5.89
CA THR A 264 20.37 7.64 -4.82
C THR A 264 21.64 7.75 -3.97
N ALA A 265 22.56 8.66 -4.30
CA ALA A 265 23.70 9.00 -3.43
C ALA A 265 23.32 10.02 -2.35
N ARG A 266 22.11 10.59 -2.39
CA ARG A 266 21.59 11.51 -1.39
C ARG A 266 20.65 10.81 -0.42
N THR A 267 20.55 11.38 0.77
CA THR A 267 19.57 10.97 1.77
C THR A 267 18.18 11.16 1.20
N ALA A 268 17.36 10.12 1.32
CA ALA A 268 15.98 10.17 0.90
C ALA A 268 15.15 11.05 1.84
N LEU A 269 14.13 11.70 1.29
CA LEU A 269 13.30 12.65 2.00
C LEU A 269 11.83 12.22 1.92
N MET A 270 11.22 11.95 3.07
CA MET A 270 9.82 11.58 3.18
C MET A 270 9.27 12.07 4.52
N GLY A 271 8.15 12.81 4.50
CA GLY A 271 7.51 13.35 5.71
C GLY A 271 7.21 12.24 6.72
N ALA A 272 7.62 12.46 7.98
CA ALA A 272 7.57 11.44 9.01
C ALA A 272 6.12 11.02 9.36
N GLY A 273 5.17 11.95 9.35
CA GLY A 273 3.76 11.67 9.65
C GLY A 273 3.12 10.74 8.63
N CYS A 274 3.21 11.12 7.35
CA CYS A 274 2.72 10.32 6.23
C CYS A 274 3.32 8.91 6.22
N TYR A 275 4.64 8.80 6.44
CA TYR A 275 5.30 7.51 6.41
C TYR A 275 5.02 6.66 7.66
N LEU A 276 4.97 7.26 8.84
CA LEU A 276 4.55 6.57 10.07
C LEU A 276 3.14 6.00 9.93
N HIS A 277 2.21 6.78 9.39
CA HIS A 277 0.84 6.36 9.13
C HIS A 277 0.76 5.15 8.19
N TRP A 278 1.50 5.20 7.07
CA TRP A 278 1.63 4.06 6.16
C TRP A 278 2.25 2.82 6.84
N THR A 279 3.28 3.01 7.64
CA THR A 279 4.03 1.90 8.27
C THR A 279 3.18 1.18 9.31
N LEU A 280 2.51 1.91 10.21
CA LEU A 280 1.62 1.34 11.22
C LEU A 280 0.49 0.53 10.58
N ARG A 281 -0.15 1.07 9.54
CA ARG A 281 -1.21 0.36 8.80
C ARG A 281 -0.69 -0.87 8.07
N SER A 282 0.56 -0.84 7.63
CA SER A 282 1.22 -1.98 6.98
C SER A 282 1.57 -3.12 7.94
N PHE A 283 1.56 -2.89 9.26
CA PHE A 283 1.66 -3.94 10.29
C PHE A 283 0.31 -4.35 10.88
N ALA A 284 -0.75 -3.57 10.63
CA ALA A 284 -2.10 -3.91 11.08
C ALA A 284 -2.85 -4.89 10.17
N TYR A 285 -2.58 -4.84 8.84
CA TYR A 285 -3.09 -5.66 7.72
C TYR A 285 -4.19 -6.72 7.96
N ALA A 286 -5.11 -6.88 7.00
CA ALA A 286 -6.14 -7.91 7.08
C ALA A 286 -5.64 -9.29 6.61
N GLY A 287 -5.41 -10.21 7.54
CA GLY A 287 -5.13 -11.63 7.32
C GLY A 287 -3.69 -11.94 6.89
N ALA A 288 -3.20 -11.28 5.86
CA ALA A 288 -1.84 -11.41 5.33
C ALA A 288 -1.22 -10.04 5.03
N PHE A 289 0.12 -9.96 5.05
CA PHE A 289 0.86 -8.72 4.84
C PHE A 289 0.61 -8.10 3.45
N ALA A 290 0.47 -8.95 2.43
CA ALA A 290 0.18 -8.55 1.07
C ALA A 290 -0.90 -9.42 0.44
N TRP A 291 -1.57 -8.85 -0.55
CA TRP A 291 -2.51 -9.56 -1.43
C TRP A 291 -2.06 -9.35 -2.87
N LEU A 292 -1.57 -10.43 -3.48
CA LEU A 292 -1.14 -10.48 -4.87
C LEU A 292 -2.31 -10.80 -5.78
N PHE A 293 -2.15 -10.53 -7.08
CA PHE A 293 -3.19 -10.72 -8.07
C PHE A 293 -2.88 -11.91 -8.98
N GLU A 294 -3.87 -12.76 -9.22
CA GLU A 294 -3.72 -13.92 -10.13
C GLU A 294 -3.56 -13.48 -11.61
N ALA A 295 -4.07 -12.29 -11.96
CA ALA A 295 -3.87 -11.64 -13.25
C ALA A 295 -3.42 -10.18 -13.06
N GLY A 296 -3.17 -9.47 -14.17
CA GLY A 296 -2.79 -8.05 -14.13
C GLY A 296 -3.82 -7.20 -13.39
N THR A 297 -3.39 -6.07 -12.82
CA THR A 297 -4.24 -5.19 -12.00
C THR A 297 -5.48 -4.71 -12.76
N GLY A 298 -5.34 -4.50 -14.08
CA GLY A 298 -6.42 -4.13 -14.99
C GLY A 298 -7.54 -5.16 -15.02
N GLU A 299 -7.21 -6.46 -15.07
CA GLU A 299 -8.16 -7.57 -15.11
C GLU A 299 -8.65 -8.00 -13.73
N THR A 300 -7.79 -7.89 -12.72
CA THR A 300 -8.11 -8.33 -11.35
C THR A 300 -8.92 -7.28 -10.58
N VAL A 301 -8.68 -6.00 -10.83
CA VAL A 301 -9.27 -4.89 -10.05
C VAL A 301 -10.19 -4.04 -10.92
N ILE A 302 -9.67 -3.48 -12.00
CA ILE A 302 -10.34 -2.37 -12.70
C ILE A 302 -11.47 -2.84 -13.63
N ALA A 303 -11.26 -3.90 -14.42
CA ALA A 303 -12.27 -4.45 -15.31
C ALA A 303 -13.49 -4.99 -14.52
N PRO A 304 -13.34 -5.75 -13.43
CA PRO A 304 -14.43 -6.11 -12.53
C PRO A 304 -15.27 -4.92 -12.06
N LEU A 305 -14.61 -3.88 -11.55
CA LEU A 305 -15.30 -2.66 -11.10
C LEU A 305 -16.04 -1.98 -12.25
N PHE A 306 -15.42 -1.86 -13.42
CA PHE A 306 -16.07 -1.31 -14.61
C PHE A 306 -17.32 -2.10 -15.00
N GLU A 307 -17.23 -3.43 -15.08
CA GLU A 307 -18.36 -4.30 -15.44
C GLU A 307 -19.52 -4.16 -14.44
N VAL A 308 -19.23 -4.22 -13.13
CA VAL A 308 -20.25 -4.10 -12.08
C VAL A 308 -20.90 -2.71 -12.10
N LEU A 309 -20.10 -1.64 -12.20
CA LEU A 309 -20.62 -0.28 -12.23
C LEU A 309 -21.46 -0.03 -13.50
N LYS A 310 -21.02 -0.53 -14.66
CA LYS A 310 -21.79 -0.46 -15.91
C LYS A 310 -23.11 -1.23 -15.80
N LYS A 311 -23.12 -2.44 -15.23
CA LYS A 311 -24.35 -3.21 -14.94
C LYS A 311 -25.31 -2.46 -14.00
N ARG A 312 -24.78 -1.67 -13.07
CA ARG A 312 -25.54 -0.81 -12.14
C ARG A 312 -26.00 0.52 -12.76
N GLY A 313 -25.72 0.76 -14.05
CA GLY A 313 -26.20 1.95 -14.78
C GLY A 313 -25.26 3.17 -14.70
N VAL A 314 -24.04 3.02 -14.19
CA VAL A 314 -23.03 4.09 -14.27
C VAL A 314 -22.65 4.32 -15.74
N LYS A 315 -22.65 5.58 -16.15
CA LYS A 315 -22.26 6.01 -17.50
C LYS A 315 -20.75 6.28 -17.55
N PHE A 316 -20.13 6.01 -18.69
CA PHE A 316 -18.70 6.27 -18.91
C PHE A 316 -18.50 7.09 -20.16
N GLU A 317 -17.79 8.21 -20.02
CA GLU A 317 -17.49 9.19 -21.06
C GLU A 317 -15.97 9.26 -21.25
N PHE A 318 -15.45 8.38 -22.11
CA PHE A 318 -14.02 8.32 -22.46
C PHE A 318 -13.60 9.51 -23.34
N PHE A 319 -12.30 9.73 -23.50
CA PHE A 319 -11.73 10.79 -24.34
C PHE A 319 -12.06 12.22 -23.87
N HIS A 320 -12.27 12.43 -22.58
CA HIS A 320 -12.54 13.75 -21.99
C HIS A 320 -11.41 14.16 -21.05
N LYS A 321 -10.58 15.11 -21.48
CA LYS A 321 -9.49 15.68 -20.67
C LYS A 321 -10.02 16.87 -19.88
N VAL A 322 -9.95 16.83 -18.55
CA VAL A 322 -10.24 18.02 -17.72
C VAL A 322 -9.20 19.09 -18.01
N GLU A 323 -9.64 20.28 -18.41
CA GLU A 323 -8.78 21.44 -18.70
C GLU A 323 -8.86 22.49 -17.58
N SER A 324 -10.03 22.69 -16.98
CA SER A 324 -10.21 23.60 -15.85
C SER A 324 -11.39 23.22 -14.96
N LEU A 325 -11.25 23.52 -13.67
CA LEU A 325 -12.33 23.56 -12.69
C LEU A 325 -12.66 25.03 -12.42
N HIS A 326 -13.95 25.38 -12.49
CA HIS A 326 -14.44 26.69 -12.13
C HIS A 326 -15.22 26.56 -10.82
N LEU A 327 -14.82 27.34 -9.82
CA LEU A 327 -15.49 27.36 -8.53
C LEU A 327 -16.61 28.41 -8.53
N ASN A 328 -17.60 28.22 -7.65
CA ASN A 328 -18.55 29.29 -7.34
C ASN A 328 -17.85 30.53 -6.78
N ALA A 329 -18.57 31.64 -6.69
CA ALA A 329 -18.02 32.92 -6.22
C ALA A 329 -17.36 32.83 -4.83
N GLU A 330 -17.84 31.95 -3.95
CA GLU A 330 -17.32 31.74 -2.61
C GLU A 330 -16.10 30.80 -2.54
N GLY A 331 -15.76 30.11 -3.64
CA GLY A 331 -14.65 29.15 -3.67
C GLY A 331 -14.88 27.87 -2.86
N THR A 332 -16.14 27.54 -2.57
CA THR A 332 -16.52 26.41 -1.69
C THR A 332 -17.05 25.19 -2.45
N ALA A 333 -17.41 25.36 -3.71
CA ALA A 333 -17.91 24.28 -4.56
C ALA A 333 -17.41 24.44 -5.99
N VAL A 334 -17.28 23.32 -6.71
CA VAL A 334 -17.08 23.32 -8.16
C VAL A 334 -18.41 23.67 -8.82
N GLU A 335 -18.47 24.79 -9.52
CA GLU A 335 -19.61 25.26 -10.30
C GLU A 335 -19.61 24.68 -11.72
N SER A 336 -18.43 24.51 -12.32
CA SER A 336 -18.34 23.83 -13.61
C SER A 336 -16.99 23.16 -13.87
N VAL A 337 -17.00 22.16 -14.74
CA VAL A 337 -15.82 21.46 -15.24
C VAL A 337 -15.76 21.63 -16.75
N ARG A 338 -14.64 22.17 -17.24
CA ARG A 338 -14.35 22.28 -18.68
C ARG A 338 -13.52 21.09 -19.13
N PHE A 339 -13.98 20.43 -20.18
CA PHE A 339 -13.28 19.34 -20.83
C PHE A 339 -12.88 19.70 -22.25
N GLY A 340 -11.64 19.37 -22.60
CA GLY A 340 -11.22 19.15 -23.97
C GLY A 340 -11.60 17.73 -24.40
N VAL A 341 -12.50 17.60 -25.37
CA VAL A 341 -12.87 16.30 -25.95
C VAL A 341 -11.76 15.90 -26.92
N GLN A 342 -11.05 14.81 -26.64
CA GLN A 342 -9.92 14.35 -27.43
C GLN A 342 -10.36 13.64 -28.72
N ALA A 343 -11.46 12.88 -28.68
CA ALA A 343 -12.00 12.16 -29.83
C ALA A 343 -13.52 11.97 -29.69
N LYS A 344 -14.23 11.87 -30.81
CA LYS A 344 -15.66 11.55 -30.85
C LYS A 344 -15.90 10.09 -31.22
N LEU A 345 -16.95 9.50 -30.66
CA LEU A 345 -17.38 8.16 -31.05
C LEU A 345 -18.12 8.20 -32.38
N LYS A 346 -17.84 7.23 -33.27
CA LYS A 346 -18.62 7.04 -34.51
C LYS A 346 -20.07 6.67 -34.24
N ASN A 347 -20.34 5.96 -33.14
CA ASN A 347 -21.68 5.62 -32.69
C ASN A 347 -21.86 6.00 -31.20
N PRO A 348 -22.19 7.27 -30.89
CA PRO A 348 -22.35 7.74 -29.52
C PRO A 348 -23.43 6.98 -28.74
N ALA A 349 -24.52 6.57 -29.41
CA ALA A 349 -25.62 5.84 -28.76
C ALA A 349 -25.21 4.47 -28.23
N ARG A 350 -24.24 3.81 -28.88
CA ARG A 350 -23.66 2.54 -28.40
C ARG A 350 -22.66 2.74 -27.26
N GLY A 351 -22.07 3.93 -27.15
CA GLY A 351 -20.94 4.20 -26.25
C GLY A 351 -19.64 3.52 -26.70
N TYR A 352 -18.56 3.80 -25.98
CA TYR A 352 -17.26 3.16 -26.22
C TYR A 352 -17.22 1.79 -25.54
N ASP A 353 -16.74 0.78 -26.26
CA ASP A 353 -16.48 -0.55 -25.71
C ASP A 353 -14.98 -0.77 -25.52
N PRO A 354 -14.42 -0.53 -24.32
CA PRO A 354 -12.98 -0.44 -24.12
C PRO A 354 -12.28 -1.80 -23.99
N LEU A 355 -12.98 -2.87 -23.61
CA LEU A 355 -12.37 -4.13 -23.19
C LEU A 355 -12.19 -5.12 -24.35
N ILE A 356 -11.17 -5.95 -24.26
CA ILE A 356 -10.94 -7.12 -25.13
C ILE A 356 -11.03 -8.40 -24.29
N ASP A 357 -11.31 -9.53 -24.93
CA ASP A 357 -11.22 -10.84 -24.26
C ASP A 357 -9.78 -11.38 -24.34
N VAL A 358 -9.24 -11.78 -23.20
CA VAL A 358 -7.97 -12.51 -23.10
C VAL A 358 -8.17 -13.71 -22.20
N LYS A 359 -8.21 -14.90 -22.80
CA LYS A 359 -8.39 -16.18 -22.09
C LYS A 359 -9.69 -16.21 -21.26
N GLY A 360 -10.77 -15.61 -21.76
CA GLY A 360 -12.04 -15.53 -21.04
C GLY A 360 -12.10 -14.48 -19.94
N LEU A 361 -11.08 -13.60 -19.84
CA LEU A 361 -11.08 -12.45 -18.94
C LEU A 361 -11.19 -11.13 -19.73
N PRO A 362 -12.00 -10.17 -19.24
CA PRO A 362 -12.01 -8.82 -19.78
C PRO A 362 -10.72 -8.09 -19.44
N ALA A 363 -10.02 -7.62 -20.47
CA ALA A 363 -8.74 -6.93 -20.36
C ALA A 363 -8.73 -5.60 -21.11
N TRP A 364 -7.86 -4.69 -20.68
CA TRP A 364 -7.67 -3.40 -21.32
C TRP A 364 -6.63 -3.50 -22.44
N PRO A 365 -6.91 -3.04 -23.67
CA PRO A 365 -5.93 -3.07 -24.75
C PRO A 365 -4.84 -2.01 -24.55
N GLY A 366 -3.62 -2.28 -25.03
CA GLY A 366 -2.49 -1.34 -24.97
C GLY A 366 -2.65 -0.07 -25.81
N GLN A 367 -3.68 -0.02 -26.66
CA GLN A 367 -4.02 1.12 -27.52
C GLN A 367 -5.54 1.28 -27.60
N PRO A 368 -6.05 2.48 -27.88
CA PRO A 368 -7.48 2.67 -28.07
C PRO A 368 -7.95 1.89 -29.31
N LYS A 369 -9.17 1.36 -29.23
CA LYS A 369 -9.89 0.83 -30.40
C LYS A 369 -10.27 1.98 -31.35
N PHE A 370 -9.33 2.35 -32.22
CA PHE A 370 -9.43 3.49 -33.14
C PHE A 370 -10.61 3.38 -34.12
N ASP A 371 -11.04 2.16 -34.44
CA ASP A 371 -12.18 1.90 -35.33
C ASP A 371 -13.50 2.48 -34.79
N GLN A 372 -13.62 2.67 -33.46
CA GLN A 372 -14.77 3.29 -32.81
C GLN A 372 -14.73 4.83 -32.82
N LEU A 373 -13.60 5.45 -33.20
CA LEU A 373 -13.36 6.90 -33.08
C LEU A 373 -13.39 7.59 -34.43
N VAL A 374 -14.05 8.74 -34.51
CA VAL A 374 -14.09 9.57 -35.74
C VAL A 374 -12.68 9.98 -36.15
N GLU A 375 -11.85 10.40 -35.19
CA GLU A 375 -10.46 10.81 -35.41
C GLU A 375 -9.46 9.64 -35.31
N GLY A 376 -9.94 8.39 -35.33
CA GLY A 376 -9.13 7.21 -35.06
C GLY A 376 -7.91 7.03 -35.97
N ASP A 377 -8.05 7.30 -37.27
CA ASP A 377 -6.94 7.17 -38.22
C ASP A 377 -5.85 8.21 -37.96
N ALA A 378 -6.22 9.48 -37.78
CA ALA A 378 -5.29 10.56 -37.47
C ALA A 378 -4.54 10.34 -36.14
N LEU A 379 -5.25 9.85 -35.11
CA LEU A 379 -4.65 9.53 -33.81
C LEU A 379 -3.61 8.41 -33.91
N ARG A 380 -3.93 7.36 -34.68
CA ARG A 380 -3.05 6.22 -34.91
C ARG A 380 -1.83 6.59 -35.74
N GLU A 381 -2.01 7.31 -36.85
CA GLU A 381 -0.93 7.78 -37.72
C GLU A 381 0.00 8.74 -36.99
N GLY A 382 -0.57 9.66 -36.20
CA GLY A 382 0.16 10.61 -35.37
C GLY A 382 0.81 9.99 -34.13
N LYS A 383 0.56 8.71 -33.82
CA LYS A 383 1.03 8.02 -32.60
C LYS A 383 0.72 8.81 -31.33
N VAL A 384 -0.49 9.36 -31.25
CA VAL A 384 -0.91 10.24 -30.17
C VAL A 384 -1.26 9.40 -28.93
N ASP A 385 -0.58 9.69 -27.82
CA ASP A 385 -0.91 9.10 -26.52
C ASP A 385 -2.05 9.88 -25.83
N LEU A 386 -3.28 9.37 -25.97
CA LEU A 386 -4.47 9.98 -25.34
C LEU A 386 -4.50 9.88 -23.81
N GLU A 387 -3.56 9.16 -23.19
CA GLU A 387 -3.40 9.08 -21.74
C GLU A 387 -2.31 10.00 -21.19
N SER A 388 -1.62 10.74 -22.07
CA SER A 388 -0.69 11.79 -21.69
C SER A 388 -1.34 13.17 -21.74
N TYR A 389 -1.23 13.93 -20.64
CA TYR A 389 -1.70 15.33 -20.60
C TYR A 389 -0.97 16.24 -21.60
N TRP A 390 0.26 15.84 -21.98
CA TRP A 390 1.22 16.61 -22.78
C TRP A 390 1.36 16.09 -24.23
N ASN A 391 0.38 15.37 -24.73
CA ASN A 391 0.42 14.72 -26.04
C ASN A 391 0.40 15.66 -27.26
N GLY A 392 0.20 16.97 -27.06
CA GLY A 392 0.14 17.98 -28.13
C GLY A 392 -1.11 17.92 -29.03
N TRP A 393 -2.03 16.99 -28.78
CA TRP A 393 -3.26 16.84 -29.54
C TRP A 393 -4.27 17.95 -29.19
N LYS A 394 -4.83 18.58 -30.22
CA LYS A 394 -5.84 19.63 -30.03
C LYS A 394 -7.21 18.99 -29.82
N PRO A 395 -8.00 19.43 -28.82
CA PRO A 395 -9.33 18.90 -28.61
C PRO A 395 -10.23 19.17 -29.82
N VAL A 396 -11.07 18.20 -30.16
CA VAL A 396 -12.00 18.24 -31.30
C VAL A 396 -13.33 18.91 -30.94
N ALA A 397 -13.58 19.10 -29.65
CA ALA A 397 -14.68 19.86 -29.10
C ALA A 397 -14.37 20.30 -27.67
N GLN A 398 -15.14 21.27 -27.19
CA GLN A 398 -15.16 21.72 -25.80
C GLN A 398 -16.49 21.31 -25.17
N ARG A 399 -16.44 20.81 -23.94
CA ARG A 399 -17.63 20.43 -23.16
C ARG A 399 -17.56 21.08 -21.79
N GLU A 400 -18.64 21.74 -21.39
CA GLU A 400 -18.78 22.31 -20.05
C GLU A 400 -19.86 21.51 -19.32
N LEU A 401 -19.51 20.96 -18.16
CA LEU A 401 -20.43 20.32 -17.23
C LEU A 401 -20.68 21.30 -16.08
N ARG A 402 -21.94 21.58 -15.76
CA ARG A 402 -22.37 22.44 -14.65
C ARG A 402 -23.13 21.62 -13.63
#